data_AF-A0A2A4MJT9-F1
#
_entry.id   AF-A0A2A4MJT9-F1
#
_cell.length_a   1.000
_cell.length_b   1.000
_cell.length_c   1.000
_cell.angle_alpha   90.00
_cell.angle_beta   90.00
_cell.angle_gamma   90.00
#
_symmetry.space_group_name_H-M   'P 1'
#
loop_
_entity.id
_entity.type
_entity.pdbx_description
1 polymer ?
#
loop_
_entity_poly.entity_id
_entity_poly.type
_entity_poly.pdbx_seq_one_letter_code
_entity_poly.pdbx_strand_id
1 'polypeptide(L)'
;MIFMGRYFAIAIMCLSLSACASLLIGNQLQSKLMWSLLRPLVGFDPNDVNLFEVPLVKNRMTTMLGDQYEPTIKLLKTARKIQQEGVLFYVASRYIPIPKQAKKVTDKAAMIWNADTNQMAVMLIKDGVPKLFSEQIKDTKTALIPTLPKELQTAYNEAQTAYIATKNTQQKLENSRKRIENSIENAPETLIRNTNNKYNKTK
;
A
#
# COMPACT_ATOMS: atom_id res chain seq x y z
N MET A 1 45.42 -50.16 7.89
CA MET A 1 45.48 -48.71 8.24
C MET A 1 45.34 -47.78 7.02
N ILE A 2 44.59 -48.18 5.97
CA ILE A 2 44.42 -47.37 4.72
C ILE A 2 42.97 -46.90 4.54
N PHE A 3 42.00 -47.61 5.14
CA PHE A 3 40.58 -47.25 5.06
C PHE A 3 40.23 -45.98 5.87
N MET A 4 40.91 -45.73 7.00
CA MET A 4 40.60 -44.58 7.88
C MET A 4 40.91 -43.21 7.26
N GLY A 5 41.90 -43.12 6.36
CA GLY A 5 42.28 -41.86 5.70
C GLY A 5 41.28 -41.41 4.63
N ARG A 6 40.59 -42.35 3.97
CA ARG A 6 39.60 -42.05 2.93
C ARG A 6 38.31 -41.47 3.53
N TYR A 7 37.90 -41.95 4.69
CA TYR A 7 36.74 -41.40 5.41
C TYR A 7 37.03 -40.02 6.00
N PHE A 8 38.29 -39.75 6.40
CA PHE A 8 38.68 -38.43 6.89
C PHE A 8 38.63 -37.36 5.80
N ALA A 9 39.06 -37.69 4.57
CA ALA A 9 38.95 -36.80 3.41
C ALA A 9 37.49 -36.52 3.02
N ILE A 10 36.61 -37.53 3.08
CA ILE A 10 35.17 -37.38 2.80
C ILE A 10 34.48 -36.52 3.87
N ALA A 11 34.86 -36.66 5.15
CA ALA A 11 34.32 -35.86 6.23
C ALA A 11 34.69 -34.36 6.11
N ILE A 12 35.93 -34.06 5.70
CA ILE A 12 36.39 -32.67 5.48
C ILE A 12 35.69 -32.03 4.27
N MET A 13 35.46 -32.78 3.19
CA MET A 13 34.75 -32.31 2.01
C MET A 13 33.28 -31.95 2.32
N CYS A 14 32.60 -32.76 3.14
CA CYS A 14 31.23 -32.49 3.59
C CYS A 14 31.12 -31.26 4.52
N LEU A 15 32.15 -30.98 5.34
CA LEU A 15 32.21 -29.79 6.21
C LEU A 15 32.42 -28.49 5.42
N SER A 16 33.03 -28.57 4.23
CA SER A 16 33.20 -27.39 3.34
C SER A 16 31.92 -26.99 2.60
N LEU A 17 30.98 -27.93 2.39
CA LEU A 17 29.69 -27.64 1.74
C LEU A 17 28.69 -26.96 2.69
N SER A 18 28.72 -27.29 3.99
CA SER A 18 27.82 -26.68 4.99
C SER A 18 28.19 -25.22 5.33
N ALA A 19 29.39 -24.76 4.99
CA ALA A 19 29.78 -23.35 5.10
C ALA A 19 29.23 -22.47 3.95
N CYS A 20 28.84 -23.06 2.81
CA CYS A 20 28.19 -22.32 1.72
C CYS A 20 26.69 -22.08 1.95
N ALA A 21 26.05 -22.84 2.84
CA ALA A 21 24.66 -22.60 3.22
C ALA A 21 24.50 -21.33 4.11
N SER A 22 25.58 -20.83 4.70
CA SER A 22 25.59 -19.61 5.51
C SER A 22 25.56 -18.31 4.67
N LEU A 23 25.79 -18.39 3.35
CA LEU A 23 25.57 -17.24 2.46
C LEU A 23 24.09 -16.91 2.24
N LEU A 24 23.18 -17.74 2.78
CA LEU A 24 21.76 -17.41 2.93
C LEU A 24 21.46 -16.48 4.13
N ILE A 25 22.47 -15.86 4.73
CA ILE A 25 22.35 -14.56 5.42
C ILE A 25 22.16 -13.42 4.36
N GLY A 26 21.49 -13.72 3.24
CA GLY A 26 21.33 -12.81 2.11
C GLY A 26 20.52 -11.56 2.45
N ASN A 27 19.56 -11.66 3.39
CA ASN A 27 18.75 -10.50 3.78
C ASN A 27 19.52 -9.47 4.61
N GLN A 28 20.39 -9.91 5.53
CA GLN A 28 21.11 -9.00 6.44
C GLN A 28 22.25 -8.25 5.74
N LEU A 29 22.88 -8.87 4.75
CA LEU A 29 23.93 -8.21 3.97
C LEU A 29 23.31 -7.22 2.97
N GLN A 30 22.18 -7.58 2.34
CA GLN A 30 21.46 -6.69 1.44
C GLN A 30 20.81 -5.50 2.16
N SER A 31 20.27 -5.69 3.37
CA SER A 31 19.75 -4.59 4.21
C SER A 31 20.83 -3.58 4.57
N LYS A 32 22.01 -4.06 5.01
CA LYS A 32 23.16 -3.20 5.35
C LYS A 32 23.68 -2.42 4.15
N LEU A 33 23.76 -3.05 2.98
CA LEU A 33 24.15 -2.37 1.75
C LEU A 33 23.15 -1.27 1.39
N MET A 34 21.86 -1.60 1.41
CA MET A 34 20.82 -0.62 1.09
C MET A 34 20.82 0.55 2.07
N TRP A 35 20.97 0.25 3.36
CA TRP A 35 21.09 1.26 4.40
C TRP A 35 22.27 2.19 4.15
N SER A 36 23.42 1.65 3.73
CA SER A 36 24.61 2.44 3.36
C SER A 36 24.39 3.30 2.11
N LEU A 37 23.51 2.88 1.19
CA LEU A 37 23.20 3.65 -0.02
C LEU A 37 22.20 4.78 0.25
N LEU A 38 21.18 4.52 1.08
CA LEU A 38 20.09 5.48 1.34
C LEU A 38 20.45 6.51 2.41
N ARG A 39 21.24 6.12 3.42
CA ARG A 39 21.59 7.02 4.54
C ARG A 39 22.30 8.31 4.09
N PRO A 40 23.28 8.29 3.17
CA PRO A 40 23.89 9.52 2.65
C PRO A 40 22.91 10.43 1.90
N LEU A 41 21.80 9.89 1.37
CA LEU A 41 20.81 10.64 0.60
C LEU A 41 19.74 11.30 1.49
N VAL A 42 19.73 11.01 2.80
CA VAL A 42 18.79 11.66 3.73
C VAL A 42 19.02 13.16 3.73
N GLY A 43 17.95 13.92 3.54
CA GLY A 43 17.98 15.39 3.43
C GLY A 43 18.05 15.92 1.99
N PHE A 44 18.43 15.09 1.01
CA PHE A 44 18.45 15.49 -0.40
C PHE A 44 17.05 15.45 -1.04
N ASP A 45 16.83 16.28 -2.05
CA ASP A 45 15.66 16.18 -2.92
C ASP A 45 15.75 14.88 -3.74
N PRO A 46 14.73 14.00 -3.69
CA PRO A 46 14.74 12.74 -4.43
C PRO A 46 14.83 12.92 -5.95
N ASN A 47 14.43 14.08 -6.49
CA ASN A 47 14.54 14.39 -7.90
C ASN A 47 15.97 14.78 -8.28
N ASP A 48 16.66 15.55 -7.44
CA ASP A 48 18.05 15.96 -7.69
C ASP A 48 19.00 14.75 -7.73
N VAL A 49 18.73 13.74 -6.90
CA VAL A 49 19.48 12.48 -6.86
C VAL A 49 18.90 11.38 -7.76
N ASN A 50 17.89 11.70 -8.59
CA ASN A 50 17.22 10.78 -9.51
C ASN A 50 16.76 9.45 -8.86
N LEU A 51 16.31 9.50 -7.60
CA LEU A 51 15.99 8.31 -6.79
C LEU A 51 15.01 7.37 -7.51
N PHE A 52 14.00 7.93 -8.16
CA PHE A 52 12.94 7.17 -8.83
C PHE A 52 13.36 6.56 -10.16
N GLU A 53 14.48 7.01 -10.73
CA GLU A 53 15.02 6.47 -11.99
C GLU A 53 16.12 5.43 -11.73
N VAL A 54 16.59 5.28 -10.49
CA VAL A 54 17.49 4.19 -10.09
C VAL A 54 16.82 2.85 -10.45
N PRO A 55 17.45 2.00 -11.28
CA PRO A 55 16.81 0.78 -11.81
C PRO A 55 16.22 -0.11 -10.73
N LEU A 56 16.90 -0.24 -9.58
CA LEU A 56 16.41 -1.03 -8.47
C LEU A 56 15.10 -0.48 -7.89
N VAL A 57 15.01 0.84 -7.67
CA VAL A 57 13.81 1.50 -7.14
C VAL A 57 12.69 1.43 -8.17
N LYS A 58 13.00 1.81 -9.42
CA LYS A 58 12.05 1.83 -10.54
C LYS A 58 11.41 0.48 -10.79
N ASN A 59 12.21 -0.58 -10.86
CA ASN A 59 11.72 -1.93 -11.12
C ASN A 59 10.80 -2.42 -9.99
N ARG A 60 11.23 -2.27 -8.73
CA ARG A 60 10.43 -2.65 -7.55
C ARG A 60 9.10 -1.91 -7.50
N MET A 61 9.14 -0.60 -7.70
CA MET A 61 7.93 0.23 -7.74
C MET A 61 6.99 -0.16 -8.88
N THR A 62 7.51 -0.38 -10.10
CA THR A 62 6.69 -0.75 -11.26
C THR A 62 6.00 -2.09 -11.04
N THR A 63 6.75 -3.09 -10.55
CA THR A 63 6.21 -4.42 -10.23
C THR A 63 5.14 -4.35 -9.13
N MET A 64 5.35 -3.55 -8.10
CA MET A 64 4.43 -3.46 -6.96
C MET A 64 3.17 -2.65 -7.29
N LEU A 65 3.29 -1.58 -8.08
CA LEU A 65 2.20 -0.63 -8.30
C LEU A 65 1.36 -0.93 -9.54
N GLY A 66 1.91 -1.60 -10.56
CA GLY A 66 1.24 -1.84 -11.83
C GLY A 66 0.63 -0.54 -12.40
N ASP A 67 -0.67 -0.54 -12.65
CA ASP A 67 -1.43 0.61 -13.18
C ASP A 67 -1.37 1.87 -12.30
N GLN A 68 -0.99 1.74 -11.02
CA GLN A 68 -0.83 2.86 -10.10
C GLN A 68 0.58 3.46 -10.12
N TYR A 69 1.50 2.95 -10.94
CA TYR A 69 2.89 3.43 -10.99
C TYR A 69 2.97 4.91 -11.39
N GLU A 70 2.51 5.26 -12.59
CA GLU A 70 2.54 6.62 -13.12
C GLU A 70 1.87 7.67 -12.21
N PRO A 71 0.62 7.48 -11.73
CA PRO A 71 -0.01 8.46 -10.85
C PRO A 71 0.72 8.59 -9.51
N THR A 72 1.31 7.51 -8.99
CA THR A 72 2.11 7.56 -7.76
C THR A 72 3.40 8.34 -7.97
N ILE A 73 4.15 8.05 -9.04
CA ILE A 73 5.40 8.74 -9.37
C ILE A 73 5.16 10.22 -9.58
N LYS A 74 4.08 10.60 -10.27
CA LYS A 74 3.70 12.01 -10.45
C LYS A 74 3.55 12.75 -9.12
N LEU A 75 2.95 12.11 -8.12
CA LEU A 75 2.85 12.68 -6.77
C LEU A 75 4.22 12.68 -6.07
N LEU A 76 4.95 11.56 -6.09
CA LEU A 76 6.24 11.43 -5.40
C LEU A 76 7.31 12.39 -5.94
N LYS A 77 7.31 12.71 -7.24
CA LYS A 77 8.19 13.72 -7.85
C LYS A 77 7.97 15.14 -7.30
N THR A 78 6.88 15.39 -6.56
CA THR A 78 6.69 16.66 -5.85
C THR A 78 7.41 16.72 -4.49
N ALA A 79 7.94 15.60 -4.00
CA ALA A 79 8.65 15.53 -2.74
C ALA A 79 9.96 16.35 -2.78
N ARG A 80 10.39 16.84 -1.63
CA ARG A 80 11.58 17.71 -1.50
C ARG A 80 12.72 17.14 -0.69
N LYS A 81 12.44 16.07 0.05
CA LYS A 81 13.43 15.47 0.93
C LYS A 81 13.19 13.99 1.07
N ILE A 82 14.28 13.25 1.03
CA ILE A 82 14.38 11.90 1.57
C ILE A 82 14.49 12.05 3.09
N GLN A 83 13.65 11.33 3.82
CA GLN A 83 13.54 11.41 5.28
C GLN A 83 13.85 10.07 5.90
N GLN A 84 14.13 10.09 7.21
CA GLN A 84 14.39 8.89 7.99
C GLN A 84 13.64 8.97 9.34
N GLU A 85 12.98 7.88 9.73
CA GLU A 85 12.38 7.68 11.05
C GLU A 85 12.79 6.30 11.55
N GLY A 86 13.76 6.25 12.48
CA GLY A 86 14.38 4.99 12.90
C GLY A 86 15.01 4.24 11.71
N VAL A 87 14.49 3.05 11.41
CA VAL A 87 14.94 2.18 10.31
C VAL A 87 14.19 2.42 9.00
N LEU A 88 13.21 3.32 9.01
CA LEU A 88 12.40 3.65 7.85
C LEU A 88 13.00 4.82 7.09
N PHE A 89 13.35 4.61 5.82
CA PHE A 89 13.65 5.67 4.87
C PHE A 89 12.40 5.95 4.05
N TYR A 90 12.03 7.20 3.88
CA TYR A 90 10.80 7.51 3.19
C TYR A 90 10.84 8.83 2.43
N VAL A 91 10.03 8.89 1.39
CA VAL A 91 9.79 10.06 0.58
C VAL A 91 8.29 10.28 0.52
N ALA A 92 7.84 11.47 0.92
CA ALA A 92 6.42 11.82 0.92
C ALA A 92 6.19 12.98 -0.06
N SER A 93 5.18 12.83 -0.92
CA SER A 93 4.75 13.88 -1.82
C SER A 93 4.33 15.12 -1.04
N ARG A 94 4.47 16.28 -1.67
CA ARG A 94 3.91 17.50 -1.11
C ARG A 94 2.39 17.46 -1.27
N TYR A 95 1.75 18.20 -0.37
CA TYR A 95 0.37 18.59 -0.56
C TYR A 95 0.28 19.37 -1.87
N ILE A 96 -0.46 18.84 -2.86
CA ILE A 96 -0.85 19.62 -4.03
C ILE A 96 -2.10 20.39 -3.60
N PRO A 97 -2.05 21.73 -3.43
CA PRO A 97 -3.24 22.51 -3.12
C PRO A 97 -4.19 22.47 -4.32
N ILE A 98 -5.11 21.51 -4.29
CA ILE A 98 -6.30 21.55 -5.13
C ILE A 98 -7.19 22.66 -4.54
N PRO A 99 -7.79 23.55 -5.35
CA PRO A 99 -8.70 24.57 -4.86
C PRO A 99 -9.70 23.98 -3.87
N LYS A 100 -9.88 24.64 -2.72
CA LYS A 100 -10.58 24.17 -1.51
C LYS A 100 -12.02 23.65 -1.75
N GLN A 101 -12.58 23.84 -2.94
CA GLN A 101 -13.93 23.42 -3.31
C GLN A 101 -14.02 21.94 -3.76
N ALA A 102 -12.92 21.23 -4.03
CA ALA A 102 -12.99 19.96 -4.76
C ALA A 102 -12.70 18.66 -3.97
N LYS A 103 -11.93 18.64 -2.88
CA LYS A 103 -11.65 17.38 -2.14
C LYS A 103 -11.43 17.58 -0.64
N LYS A 104 -12.15 16.80 0.19
CA LYS A 104 -11.95 16.74 1.66
C LYS A 104 -10.63 16.08 2.07
N VAL A 105 -10.08 15.22 1.22
CA VAL A 105 -8.81 14.52 1.44
C VAL A 105 -7.91 14.81 0.25
N THR A 106 -6.70 15.31 0.53
CA THR A 106 -5.77 15.69 -0.54
C THR A 106 -4.96 14.51 -1.02
N ASP A 107 -4.71 14.47 -2.32
CA ASP A 107 -3.91 13.42 -2.94
C ASP A 107 -2.49 13.44 -2.34
N LYS A 108 -2.03 12.28 -1.88
CA LYS A 108 -0.72 12.11 -1.23
C LYS A 108 -0.16 10.75 -1.60
N ALA A 109 1.11 10.70 -1.94
CA ALA A 109 1.85 9.46 -2.11
C ALA A 109 3.05 9.46 -1.16
N ALA A 110 3.43 8.29 -0.67
CA ALA A 110 4.70 8.11 0.02
C ALA A 110 5.32 6.77 -0.38
N MET A 111 6.62 6.79 -0.63
CA MET A 111 7.45 5.58 -0.74
C MET A 111 8.15 5.39 0.60
N ILE A 112 8.06 4.20 1.15
CA ILE A 112 8.66 3.81 2.41
C ILE A 112 9.55 2.61 2.15
N TRP A 113 10.74 2.63 2.73
CA TRP A 113 11.68 1.53 2.72
C TRP A 113 12.07 1.19 4.15
N ASN A 114 11.80 -0.04 4.56
CA ASN A 114 12.29 -0.57 5.83
C ASN A 114 13.69 -1.14 5.59
N ALA A 115 14.70 -0.49 6.18
CA ALA A 115 16.06 -0.92 5.97
C ALA A 115 16.37 -2.25 6.66
N ASP A 116 15.75 -2.58 7.80
CA ASP A 116 16.02 -3.84 8.51
C ASP A 116 15.54 -5.05 7.70
N THR A 117 14.34 -4.94 7.13
CA THR A 117 13.71 -6.03 6.37
C THR A 117 13.97 -5.95 4.87
N ASN A 118 14.60 -4.86 4.41
CA ASN A 118 14.84 -4.55 2.99
C ASN A 118 13.55 -4.53 2.15
N GLN A 119 12.43 -4.13 2.74
CA GLN A 119 11.11 -4.13 2.09
C GLN A 119 10.65 -2.73 1.73
N MET A 120 10.04 -2.62 0.56
CA MET A 120 9.41 -1.40 0.08
C MET A 120 7.90 -1.47 0.29
N ALA A 121 7.34 -0.33 0.64
CA ALA A 121 5.91 -0.08 0.61
C ALA A 121 5.62 1.29 -0.01
N VAL A 122 4.43 1.42 -0.58
CA VAL A 122 3.92 2.68 -1.09
C VAL A 122 2.53 2.94 -0.52
N MET A 123 2.38 4.10 0.12
CA MET A 123 1.09 4.65 0.50
C MET A 123 0.59 5.56 -0.63
N LEU A 124 -0.64 5.36 -1.10
CA LEU A 124 -1.28 6.22 -2.08
C LEU A 124 -2.68 6.61 -1.59
N ILE A 125 -2.91 7.89 -1.40
CA ILE A 125 -4.22 8.49 -1.19
C ILE A 125 -4.52 9.26 -2.47
N LYS A 126 -5.51 8.81 -3.23
CA LYS A 126 -5.92 9.45 -4.48
C LYS A 126 -7.44 9.53 -4.54
N ASP A 127 -7.96 10.71 -4.82
CA ASP A 127 -9.41 10.96 -4.88
C ASP A 127 -10.12 10.57 -3.57
N GLY A 128 -9.42 10.72 -2.44
CA GLY A 128 -9.91 10.31 -1.12
C GLY A 128 -9.94 8.80 -0.87
N VAL A 129 -9.44 7.98 -1.79
CA VAL A 129 -9.31 6.52 -1.62
C VAL A 129 -7.87 6.21 -1.16
N PRO A 130 -7.68 5.75 0.08
CA PRO A 130 -6.38 5.27 0.54
C PRO A 130 -6.12 3.84 0.03
N LYS A 131 -4.88 3.61 -0.40
CA LYS A 131 -4.34 2.31 -0.80
C LYS A 131 -2.93 2.16 -0.24
N LEU A 132 -2.60 0.95 0.15
CA LEU A 132 -1.28 0.59 0.66
C LEU A 132 -0.77 -0.60 -0.15
N PHE A 133 0.38 -0.40 -0.80
CA PHE A 133 1.06 -1.41 -1.58
C PHE A 133 2.30 -1.84 -0.80
N SER A 134 2.51 -3.14 -0.65
CA SER A 134 3.69 -3.69 -0.01
C SER A 134 4.24 -4.85 -0.83
N GLU A 135 5.56 -4.99 -0.82
CA GLU A 135 6.19 -6.15 -1.40
C GLU A 135 5.84 -7.41 -0.61
N GLN A 136 5.56 -8.47 -1.35
CA GLN A 136 5.32 -9.78 -0.77
C GLN A 136 6.66 -10.50 -0.58
N ILE A 137 6.87 -11.08 0.59
CA ILE A 137 7.99 -12.00 0.81
C ILE A 137 7.61 -13.31 0.12
N LYS A 138 8.49 -13.86 -0.71
CA LYS A 138 8.24 -15.02 -1.60
C LYS A 138 7.81 -16.33 -0.90
N ASP A 139 7.65 -16.35 0.42
CA ASP A 139 7.30 -17.55 1.19
C ASP A 139 6.15 -17.35 2.19
N THR A 140 5.49 -16.18 2.18
CA THR A 140 4.44 -15.88 3.15
C THR A 140 3.11 -15.65 2.45
N LYS A 141 2.10 -16.47 2.75
CA LYS A 141 0.72 -16.31 2.25
C LYS A 141 -0.03 -15.13 2.88
N THR A 142 0.53 -14.48 3.89
CA THR A 142 -0.07 -13.32 4.55
C THR A 142 0.52 -12.03 3.99
N ALA A 143 -0.35 -11.12 3.55
CA ALA A 143 0.05 -9.79 3.14
C ALA A 143 0.73 -9.07 4.30
N LEU A 144 1.99 -8.69 4.12
CA LEU A 144 2.72 -7.93 5.13
C LEU A 144 2.10 -6.54 5.26
N ILE A 145 1.71 -6.16 6.48
CA ILE A 145 1.30 -4.80 6.81
C ILE A 145 2.58 -3.98 7.02
N PRO A 146 2.92 -3.05 6.12
CA PRO A 146 4.15 -2.28 6.25
C PRO A 146 4.01 -1.28 7.40
N THR A 147 5.10 -1.08 8.13
CA THR A 147 5.19 -0.03 9.15
C THR A 147 5.35 1.33 8.47
N LEU A 148 4.46 2.27 8.78
CA LEU A 148 4.53 3.63 8.28
C LEU A 148 5.18 4.56 9.32
N PRO A 149 5.96 5.57 8.87
CA PRO A 149 6.34 6.71 9.70
C PRO A 149 5.12 7.37 10.34
N LYS A 150 5.27 7.92 11.55
CA LYS A 150 4.15 8.43 12.36
C LYS A 150 3.24 9.41 11.60
N GLU A 151 3.82 10.36 10.87
CA GLU A 151 3.06 11.34 10.08
C GLU A 151 2.18 10.65 9.01
N LEU A 152 2.75 9.67 8.31
CA LEU A 152 2.08 8.96 7.23
C LEU A 152 1.01 8.02 7.78
N GLN A 153 1.24 7.40 8.93
CA GLN A 153 0.25 6.57 9.60
C GLN A 153 -1.00 7.39 9.98
N THR A 154 -0.81 8.59 10.53
CA THR A 154 -1.92 9.49 10.84
C THR A 154 -2.70 9.88 9.59
N ALA A 155 -2.00 10.32 8.53
CA ALA A 155 -2.64 10.70 7.27
C ALA A 155 -3.42 9.54 6.63
N TYR A 156 -2.86 8.33 6.68
CA TYR A 156 -3.52 7.12 6.18
C TYR A 156 -4.81 6.81 6.98
N ASN A 157 -4.75 6.86 8.30
CA ASN A 157 -5.89 6.58 9.17
C ASN A 157 -7.02 7.59 8.99
N GLU A 158 -6.68 8.88 8.85
CA GLU A 158 -7.64 9.94 8.54
C GLU A 158 -8.32 9.70 7.20
N ALA A 159 -7.55 9.38 6.15
CA ALA A 159 -8.08 9.08 4.83
C ALA A 159 -8.97 7.81 4.85
N GLN A 160 -8.57 6.78 5.58
CA GLN A 160 -9.35 5.55 5.75
C GLN A 160 -10.69 5.81 6.43
N THR A 161 -10.68 6.62 7.49
CA THR A 161 -11.89 6.99 8.22
C THR A 161 -12.84 7.79 7.34
N ALA A 162 -12.34 8.78 6.60
CA ALA A 162 -13.12 9.58 5.66
C ALA A 162 -13.70 8.73 4.51
N TYR A 163 -12.91 7.80 3.98
CA TYR A 163 -13.34 6.88 2.92
C TYR A 163 -14.48 5.96 3.39
N ILE A 164 -14.34 5.35 4.58
CA ILE A 164 -15.38 4.48 5.16
C ILE A 164 -16.66 5.27 5.43
N ALA A 165 -16.57 6.48 5.99
CA ALA A 165 -17.73 7.33 6.22
C ALA A 165 -18.46 7.65 4.90
N THR A 166 -17.72 7.99 3.85
CA THR A 166 -18.27 8.27 2.52
C THR A 166 -18.96 7.04 1.93
N LYS A 167 -18.33 5.87 2.01
CA LYS A 167 -18.88 4.60 1.54
C LYS A 167 -20.18 4.23 2.26
N ASN A 168 -20.23 4.41 3.58
CA ASN A 168 -21.42 4.15 4.38
C ASN A 168 -22.57 5.10 4.02
N THR A 169 -22.29 6.39 3.81
CA THR A 169 -23.29 7.37 3.34
C THR A 169 -23.81 7.00 1.95
N GLN A 170 -22.94 6.63 1.02
CA GLN A 170 -23.35 6.17 -0.32
C GLN A 170 -24.25 4.94 -0.24
N GLN A 171 -23.92 3.97 0.61
CA GLN A 171 -24.75 2.79 0.81
C GLN A 171 -26.13 3.14 1.41
N LYS A 172 -26.19 4.09 2.36
CA LYS A 172 -27.45 4.56 2.93
C LYS A 172 -28.31 5.29 1.89
N LEU A 173 -27.71 6.09 1.02
CA LEU A 173 -28.39 6.78 -0.07
C LEU A 173 -28.93 5.78 -1.10
N GLU A 174 -28.13 4.80 -1.52
CA GLU A 174 -28.55 3.73 -2.42
C GLU A 174 -29.72 2.91 -1.84
N ASN A 175 -29.65 2.54 -0.56
CA ASN A 175 -30.75 1.85 0.10
C ASN A 175 -32.03 2.70 0.17
N SER A 176 -31.88 4.01 0.39
CA SER A 176 -33.01 4.94 0.41
C SER A 176 -33.61 5.10 -0.98
N ARG A 177 -32.77 5.18 -2.03
CA ARG A 177 -33.18 5.24 -3.43
C ARG A 177 -33.98 4.01 -3.82
N LYS A 178 -33.48 2.81 -3.54
CA LYS A 178 -34.21 1.55 -3.78
C LYS A 178 -35.55 1.48 -3.05
N ARG A 179 -35.63 2.00 -1.82
CA ARG A 179 -36.89 2.07 -1.06
C ARG A 179 -37.91 2.99 -1.73
N ILE A 180 -37.46 4.13 -2.26
CA ILE A 180 -38.29 5.07 -3.01
C ILE A 180 -38.74 4.46 -4.34
N GLU A 181 -37.83 3.86 -5.10
CA GLU A 181 -38.13 3.16 -6.36
C GLU A 181 -39.19 2.07 -6.15
N ASN A 182 -39.02 1.19 -5.15
CA ASN A 182 -40.01 0.18 -4.81
C ASN A 182 -41.36 0.80 -4.39
N SER A 183 -41.35 1.93 -3.69
CA SER A 183 -42.59 2.60 -3.25
C SER A 183 -43.35 3.22 -4.42
N ILE A 184 -42.64 3.73 -5.44
CA ILE A 184 -43.22 4.26 -6.68
C ILE A 184 -43.77 3.13 -7.55
N GLU A 185 -43.03 2.03 -7.71
CA GLU A 185 -43.46 0.87 -8.50
C GLU A 185 -44.73 0.21 -7.94
N ASN A 186 -44.84 0.12 -6.60
CA ASN A 186 -45.99 -0.49 -5.93
C ASN A 186 -47.15 0.50 -5.64
N ALA A 187 -47.00 1.79 -5.96
CA ALA A 187 -48.05 2.81 -5.79
C ALA A 187 -49.33 2.53 -6.59
N PRO A 188 -49.29 2.14 -7.88
CA PRO A 188 -50.52 1.81 -8.63
C PRO A 188 -51.26 0.60 -8.04
N GLU A 189 -50.54 -0.45 -7.62
CA GLU A 189 -51.18 -1.63 -7.03
C GLU A 189 -51.85 -1.35 -5.67
N THR A 190 -51.22 -0.52 -4.85
CA THR A 190 -51.79 -0.11 -3.56
C THR A 190 -53.01 0.80 -3.74
N LEU A 191 -53.00 1.70 -4.72
CA LEU A 191 -54.17 2.52 -5.08
C LEU A 191 -55.35 1.65 -5.55
N ILE A 192 -55.10 0.71 -6.48
CA ILE A 192 -56.15 -0.19 -7.01
C ILE A 192 -56.74 -1.07 -5.90
N ARG A 193 -55.89 -1.61 -5.01
CA ARG A 193 -56.35 -2.42 -3.86
C ARG A 193 -57.23 -1.61 -2.91
N ASN A 194 -56.85 -0.36 -2.65
CA ASN A 194 -57.59 0.53 -1.75
C ASN A 194 -58.94 0.98 -2.33
N THR A 195 -59.01 1.26 -3.65
CA THR A 195 -60.28 1.57 -4.31
C THR A 195 -61.23 0.38 -4.31
N ASN A 196 -60.73 -0.83 -4.56
CA ASN A 196 -61.54 -2.05 -4.56
C ASN A 196 -62.09 -2.37 -3.16
N ASN A 197 -61.26 -2.22 -2.12
CA ASN A 197 -61.70 -2.41 -0.74
C ASN A 197 -62.73 -1.37 -0.30
N LYS A 198 -62.59 -0.11 -0.74
CA LYS A 198 -63.57 0.94 -0.43
C LYS A 198 -64.93 0.64 -1.08
N TYR A 199 -64.92 0.22 -2.34
CA TYR A 199 -66.13 -0.14 -3.08
C TYR A 199 -66.89 -1.31 -2.42
N ASN A 200 -66.19 -2.36 -1.99
CA ASN A 200 -66.78 -3.52 -1.31
C ASN A 200 -67.32 -3.22 0.09
N LYS A 201 -66.91 -2.12 0.73
CA LYS A 201 -67.37 -1.74 2.08
C LYS A 201 -68.60 -0.81 2.06
N THR A 202 -68.91 -0.22 0.91
CA THR A 202 -70.07 0.67 0.69
C THR A 202 -71.26 -0.04 0.05
N LYS A 203 -71.19 -1.36 -0.12
CA LYS A 203 -72.23 -2.22 -0.67
C LYS A 203 -72.72 -3.17 0.41
#